data_AF-A0AA50VEF4-F1
#
_entry.id   AF-A0AA50VEF4-F1
#
_cell.length_a   1.000
_cell.length_b   1.000
_cell.length_c   1.000
_cell.angle_alpha   90.00
_cell.angle_beta   90.00
_cell.angle_gamma   90.00
#
_symmetry.space_group_name_H-M   'P 1'
#
loop_
_entity.id
_entity.type
_entity.pdbx_description
1 polymer ?
#
loop_
_entity_poly.entity_id
_entity_poly.type
_entity_poly.pdbx_seq_one_letter_code
_entity_poly.pdbx_strand_id
1 'polypeptide(L)'
;KQTFATQSHTASVRCLSVAGKFLASGGTDDKVVVIDLKTRKEHNVLMMHDGTINTVAFTHGGTHLLTGSDDGSIVVTRTGNWQVEKIWKKAHG
;
A
#
# COMPACT_ATOMS: atom_id res chain seq x y z
N LYS A 1 16.39 -17.99 9.42
CA LYS A 1 16.32 -16.57 9.87
C LYS A 1 14.97 -16.01 9.43
N GLN A 2 14.17 -15.45 10.34
CA GLN A 2 12.96 -14.73 9.94
C GLN A 2 13.37 -13.38 9.35
N THR A 3 13.10 -13.20 8.06
CA THR A 3 13.39 -11.99 7.30
C THR A 3 12.08 -11.32 6.88
N PHE A 4 12.11 -10.01 6.64
CA PHE A 4 11.01 -9.28 6.00
C PHE A 4 11.01 -9.45 4.47
N ALA A 5 11.87 -10.34 3.95
CA ALA A 5 12.04 -10.53 2.52
C ALA A 5 10.94 -11.47 2.01
N THR A 6 9.94 -10.89 1.36
CA THR A 6 8.90 -11.60 0.63
C THR A 6 9.09 -11.40 -0.88
N GLN A 7 8.57 -12.30 -1.70
CA GLN A 7 8.54 -12.15 -3.16
C GLN A 7 7.21 -11.54 -3.64
N SER A 8 6.59 -10.70 -2.81
CA SER A 8 5.24 -10.18 -3.06
C SER A 8 5.21 -9.22 -4.25
N HIS A 9 6.26 -8.40 -4.38
CA HIS A 9 6.45 -7.56 -5.56
C HIS A 9 7.16 -8.34 -6.66
N THR A 10 6.59 -8.26 -7.87
CA THR A 10 7.12 -8.87 -9.11
C THR A 10 7.86 -7.86 -9.98
N ALA A 11 7.89 -6.59 -9.57
CA ALA A 11 8.62 -5.51 -10.22
C ALA A 11 9.17 -4.51 -9.17
N SER A 12 9.74 -3.38 -9.62
CA SER A 12 10.41 -2.44 -8.72
C SER A 12 9.48 -1.85 -7.66
N VAL A 13 9.96 -1.77 -6.42
CA VAL A 13 9.28 -1.03 -5.35
C VAL A 13 9.61 0.46 -5.49
N ARG A 14 8.58 1.33 -5.46
CA ARG A 14 8.69 2.79 -5.62
C ARG A 14 8.64 3.55 -4.31
N CYS A 15 7.80 3.11 -3.39
CA CYS A 15 7.43 3.88 -2.21
C CYS A 15 7.15 2.97 -1.01
N LEU A 16 7.34 3.52 0.19
CA LEU A 16 7.19 2.84 1.46
C LEU A 16 6.60 3.80 2.51
N SER A 17 5.77 3.28 3.42
CA SER A 17 5.28 4.03 4.58
C SER A 17 5.04 3.08 5.76
N VAL A 18 5.12 3.59 6.99
CA VAL A 18 4.96 2.79 8.22
C VAL A 18 3.99 3.47 9.17
N ALA A 19 3.07 2.70 9.76
CA ALA A 19 2.26 3.12 10.89
C ALA A 19 2.06 1.98 11.88
N GLY A 20 2.45 2.21 13.13
CA GLY A 20 2.38 1.20 14.19
C GLY A 20 3.12 -0.08 13.80
N LYS A 21 2.40 -1.20 13.70
CA LYS A 21 2.95 -2.50 13.31
C LYS A 21 2.92 -2.78 11.80
N PHE A 22 2.42 -1.87 10.98
CA PHE A 22 2.26 -2.10 9.55
C PHE A 22 3.27 -1.30 8.73
N LEU A 23 3.92 -1.99 7.80
CA LEU A 23 4.66 -1.38 6.68
C LEU A 23 3.82 -1.57 5.43
N ALA A 24 3.63 -0.51 4.64
CA ALA A 24 3.04 -0.57 3.30
C ALA A 24 4.11 -0.24 2.26
N SER A 25 4.16 -0.98 1.16
CA SER A 25 5.02 -0.75 0.02
C SER A 25 4.22 -0.71 -1.27
N GLY A 26 4.54 0.21 -2.18
CA GLY A 26 3.93 0.31 -3.52
C GLY A 26 4.93 0.02 -4.62
N GLY A 27 4.50 -0.66 -5.69
CA GLY A 27 5.38 -1.10 -6.78
C GLY A 27 4.93 -0.73 -8.20
N THR A 28 5.75 -1.11 -9.19
CA THR A 28 5.42 -1.02 -10.64
C THR A 28 4.53 -2.14 -11.15
N ASP A 29 4.22 -3.08 -10.28
CA ASP A 29 3.34 -4.21 -10.50
C ASP A 29 1.93 -3.95 -9.97
N ASP A 30 1.58 -2.68 -9.81
CA ASP A 30 0.27 -2.15 -9.39
C ASP A 30 -0.18 -2.58 -7.98
N LYS A 31 0.72 -3.26 -7.25
CA LYS A 31 0.48 -3.77 -5.91
C LYS A 31 0.79 -2.73 -4.86
N VAL A 32 -0.04 -2.73 -3.82
CA VAL A 32 0.35 -2.27 -2.49
C VAL A 32 0.46 -3.47 -1.56
N VAL A 33 1.67 -3.78 -1.09
CA VAL A 33 1.92 -4.89 -0.17
C VAL A 33 1.96 -4.36 1.26
N VAL A 34 1.25 -5.03 2.15
CA VAL A 34 1.22 -4.71 3.58
C VAL A 34 1.91 -5.82 4.35
N ILE A 35 2.86 -5.45 5.20
CA ILE A 35 3.62 -6.36 6.07
C ILE A 35 3.29 -6.04 7.53
N ASP A 36 2.96 -7.08 8.31
CA ASP A 36 2.90 -6.97 9.77
C ASP A 36 4.32 -7.13 10.33
N LEU A 37 4.89 -6.02 10.80
CA LEU A 37 6.25 -5.94 11.33
C LEU A 37 6.44 -6.70 12.65
N LYS A 38 5.36 -6.93 13.41
CA LYS A 38 5.42 -7.70 14.66
C LYS A 38 5.60 -9.18 14.35
N THR A 39 4.86 -9.70 13.37
CA THR A 39 4.94 -11.12 12.95
C THR A 39 5.97 -11.38 11.84
N ARG A 40 6.45 -10.31 11.20
CA ARG A 40 7.39 -10.33 10.07
C ARG A 40 6.86 -11.11 8.87
N LYS A 41 5.56 -10.99 8.61
CA LYS A 41 4.86 -11.69 7.52
C LYS A 41 4.09 -10.70 6.67
N GLU A 42 3.92 -11.05 5.40
CA GLU A 42 2.90 -10.43 4.56
C GLU A 42 1.54 -10.56 5.27
N HIS A 43 0.86 -9.43 5.38
CA HIS A 43 -0.44 -9.34 6.00
C HIS A 43 -1.53 -9.18 4.94
N ASN A 44 -1.27 -8.44 3.86
CA ASN A 44 -2.19 -8.32 2.74
C ASN A 44 -1.48 -7.87 1.45
N VAL A 45 -2.11 -8.11 0.29
CA VAL A 45 -1.73 -7.54 -1.01
C VAL A 45 -2.97 -6.86 -1.59
N LEU A 46 -2.90 -5.56 -1.79
CA LEU A 46 -4.01 -4.75 -2.27
C LEU A 46 -3.84 -4.49 -3.77
N MET A 47 -4.77 -5.03 -4.56
CA MET A 47 -4.88 -4.88 -6.01
C MET A 47 -6.00 -3.89 -6.32
N MET A 48 -5.73 -2.61 -6.09
CA MET A 48 -6.73 -1.53 -6.09
C MET A 48 -6.47 -0.46 -7.15
N HIS A 49 -5.37 -0.58 -7.88
CA HIS A 49 -4.95 0.29 -8.96
C HIS A 49 -4.68 -0.52 -10.22
N ASP A 50 -4.80 0.14 -11.38
CA ASP A 50 -4.47 -0.40 -12.71
C ASP A 50 -3.27 0.36 -13.28
N GLY A 51 -2.27 0.54 -12.43
CA GLY A 51 -1.08 1.31 -12.75
C GLY A 51 -0.15 1.46 -11.58
N THR A 52 1.05 1.92 -11.92
CA THR A 52 2.18 2.14 -11.03
C THR A 52 1.80 2.86 -9.75
N ILE A 53 2.13 2.27 -8.60
CA ILE A 53 1.97 2.96 -7.32
C ILE A 53 3.14 3.92 -7.12
N ASN A 54 2.85 5.21 -7.16
CA ASN A 54 3.85 6.27 -6.99
C ASN A 54 4.05 6.66 -5.54
N THR A 55 2.98 6.58 -4.74
CA THR A 55 3.02 6.97 -3.34
C THR A 55 2.10 6.13 -2.48
N VAL A 56 2.54 5.91 -1.24
CA VAL A 56 1.76 5.34 -0.16
C VAL A 56 2.02 6.18 1.09
N ALA A 57 0.97 6.53 1.83
CA ALA A 57 1.09 7.32 3.05
C ALA A 57 0.03 6.93 4.07
N PHE A 58 0.44 6.61 5.28
CA PHE A 58 -0.51 6.50 6.39
C PHE A 58 -0.95 7.89 6.87
N THR A 59 -2.23 8.01 7.22
CA THR A 59 -2.78 9.19 7.89
C THR A 59 -2.14 9.42 9.26
N HIS A 60 -2.25 10.65 9.77
CA HIS A 60 -1.90 10.95 11.15
C HIS A 60 -2.75 10.08 12.10
N GLY A 61 -2.09 9.28 12.94
CA GLY A 61 -2.73 8.27 13.79
C GLY A 61 -2.84 6.86 13.19
N GLY A 62 -2.46 6.66 11.92
CA GLY A 62 -2.38 5.33 11.30
C GLY A 62 -3.74 4.65 11.12
N THR A 63 -4.82 5.41 11.01
CA THR A 63 -6.19 4.86 10.86
C THR A 63 -6.49 4.46 9.42
N HIS A 64 -5.87 5.13 8.46
CA HIS A 64 -6.04 4.89 7.02
C HIS A 64 -4.69 4.93 6.30
N LEU A 65 -4.64 4.25 5.16
CA LEU A 65 -3.58 4.30 4.16
C LEU A 65 -4.13 4.97 2.89
N LEU A 66 -3.43 5.99 2.42
CA LEU A 66 -3.65 6.64 1.13
C LEU A 66 -2.64 6.12 0.12
N THR A 67 -3.09 5.94 -1.11
CA THR A 67 -2.27 5.47 -2.23
C THR A 67 -2.58 6.32 -3.46
N GLY A 68 -1.56 6.60 -4.27
CA GLY A 68 -1.71 7.32 -5.54
C GLY A 68 -0.97 6.59 -6.67
N SER A 69 -1.60 6.54 -7.84
CA SER A 69 -1.15 5.74 -8.98
C SER A 69 -1.13 6.53 -10.30
N ASP A 70 -0.31 6.05 -11.25
CA ASP A 70 -0.32 6.47 -12.65
C ASP A 70 -1.68 6.26 -13.33
N ASP A 71 -2.57 5.42 -12.76
CA ASP A 71 -3.95 5.25 -13.25
C ASP A 71 -4.85 6.49 -13.05
N GLY A 72 -4.30 7.55 -12.47
CA GLY A 72 -4.98 8.84 -12.25
C GLY A 72 -5.82 8.88 -10.98
N SER A 73 -5.81 7.81 -10.19
CA SER A 73 -6.62 7.68 -8.98
C SER A 73 -5.85 7.79 -7.68
N ILE A 74 -6.56 8.29 -6.66
CA ILE A 74 -6.18 8.17 -5.25
C ILE A 74 -7.18 7.25 -4.58
N VAL A 75 -6.71 6.35 -3.73
CA VAL A 75 -7.55 5.44 -2.96
C VAL A 75 -7.23 5.56 -1.47
N VAL A 76 -8.28 5.47 -0.63
CA VAL A 76 -8.18 5.41 0.83
C VAL A 76 -8.64 4.04 1.29
N THR A 77 -7.82 3.40 2.12
CA THR A 77 -8.15 2.13 2.76
C THR A 77 -8.06 2.26 4.28
N ARG A 78 -8.91 1.53 4.99
CA ARG A 78 -8.88 1.46 6.46
C ARG A 78 -7.76 0.54 6.93
N THR A 79 -6.90 1.04 7.81
CA THR A 79 -5.77 0.25 8.34
C THR A 79 -6.28 -0.90 9.22
N GLY A 80 -5.70 -2.08 9.04
CA GLY A 80 -5.99 -3.29 9.82
C GLY A 80 -6.96 -4.26 9.15
N ASN A 81 -8.00 -3.77 8.47
CA ASN A 81 -8.88 -4.61 7.64
C ASN A 81 -8.75 -4.35 6.13
N TRP A 82 -8.06 -3.28 5.74
CA TRP A 82 -7.68 -2.92 4.37
C TRP A 82 -8.84 -2.77 3.40
N GLN A 83 -10.04 -2.51 3.94
CA GLN A 83 -11.20 -2.21 3.12
C GLN A 83 -11.01 -0.86 2.44
N VAL A 84 -11.32 -0.79 1.14
CA VAL A 84 -11.41 0.47 0.41
C VAL A 84 -12.60 1.27 0.92
N GLU A 85 -12.33 2.48 1.43
CA GLU A 85 -13.37 3.40 1.89
C GLU A 85 -13.67 4.49 0.85
N LYS A 86 -12.68 4.88 0.03
CA LYS A 86 -12.84 5.92 -0.99
C LYS A 86 -11.93 5.74 -2.18
N ILE A 87 -12.43 6.08 -3.36
CA ILE A 87 -11.69 6.15 -4.63
C ILE A 87 -11.97 7.49 -5.29
N TRP A 88 -10.94 8.20 -5.71
CA TRP A 88 -11.02 9.38 -6.57
C TRP A 88 -10.38 9.09 -7.91
N LYS A 89 -11.17 8.69 -8.91
CA LYS A 89 -10.68 8.24 -10.24
C LYS A 89 -10.04 9.33 -11.12
N LYS A 90 -10.18 10.59 -10.74
CA LYS A 90 -9.62 11.77 -11.43
C LYS A 90 -9.09 12.74 -10.39
N ALA A 91 -8.17 12.28 -9.56
CA ALA A 91 -7.60 13.12 -8.51
C ALA A 91 -6.67 14.21 -9.08
N HIS A 92 -6.17 13.99 -10.29
CA HIS A 92 -5.33 14.90 -11.05
C HIS A 92 -6.00 15.19 -12.39
N GLY A 93 -6.94 16.14 -12.38
CA GLY A 93 -7.59 16.69 -13.56
C GLY A 93 -7.17 18.12 -13.80
#